data_AF-A0A7C7J7W4-F1
#
_entry.id   AF-A0A7C7J7W4-F1
#
_cell.length_a   1.000
_cell.length_b   1.000
_cell.length_c   1.000
_cell.angle_alpha   90.00
_cell.angle_beta   90.00
_cell.angle_gamma   90.00
#
_symmetry.space_group_name_H-M   'P 1'
#
loop_
_entity.id
_entity.type
_entity.pdbx_description
1 polymer ?
#
loop_
_entity_poly.entity_id
_entity_poly.type
_entity_poly.pdbx_seq_one_letter_code
_entity_poly.pdbx_strand_id
1 'polypeptide(L)'
;GMENAARFIHGFRRTNIAAEVAKMRPSERRETVRRILRDSGRPAIVYVPSRKEADLLGEALHEDFPAAAYHAGMSSAERERVQAEFLSGTLDVIVATIAFGMGVDKPNIRTVIHTALPGSLEAYYQEIGRAGRDGKPCRAVLLHSYGDRRTHNFFHDRDYPDPVVLGKIFEALHAGAQPKELVRDEVNLAADIFERALEKLWVHGGAVVDPEENIVRGEESWKETYQLQKDHKLAQLNQMGRYADGHECRMLHLIQHFGDRTDSEIPCDLCDVCAPGSCMVRASRRPTPDEEQTMCKILGVLRGRNGLSTGQLYRGTCSDNATDRRTFEGLLLGLSRAGFIKVNDDSFEKEGHVIHFQRAYLTEGGYAAEQQEVAGIRLTEHPAPRLKPRRKRGHDRGSKAAVVPRKAQRQPQPSVKDAAPELIVALKTWRLAEARKREIPAFRILSDRVLRAIAAAKPENEEDLLVVSGVGPILTRVFGDKILEIVKESAAY
;
A
#
# COMPACT_ATOMS: atom_id res chain seq x y z
N GLY A 1 -26.19 14.78 18.91
CA GLY A 1 -24.73 14.64 19.14
C GLY A 1 -24.44 15.00 20.59
N MET A 2 -23.23 14.76 21.09
CA MET A 2 -22.87 15.17 22.46
C MET A 2 -22.84 16.70 22.53
N GLU A 3 -23.71 17.30 23.36
CA GLU A 3 -23.72 18.72 23.64
C GLU A 3 -22.73 19.02 24.78
N ASN A 4 -21.88 20.04 24.62
CA ASN A 4 -20.88 20.49 25.62
C ASN A 4 -19.76 19.50 25.98
N ALA A 5 -19.25 18.72 25.01
CA ALA A 5 -18.08 17.86 25.25
C ALA A 5 -16.80 18.69 25.46
N ALA A 6 -16.06 18.41 26.55
CA ALA A 6 -14.71 18.95 26.74
C ALA A 6 -13.77 18.42 25.65
N ARG A 7 -13.05 19.32 24.98
CA ARG A 7 -12.14 18.99 23.87
C ARG A 7 -10.70 19.00 24.37
N PHE A 8 -10.09 17.81 24.43
CA PHE A 8 -8.66 17.65 24.72
C PHE A 8 -7.91 17.37 23.42
N ILE A 9 -7.03 18.28 23.01
CA ILE A 9 -6.20 18.11 21.82
C ILE A 9 -4.76 17.98 22.29
N HIS A 10 -4.11 16.87 21.94
CA HIS A 10 -2.68 16.69 22.09
C HIS A 10 -2.02 16.60 20.71
N GLY A 11 -0.75 16.98 20.64
CA GLY A 11 0.01 16.82 19.41
C GLY A 11 0.16 15.35 19.00
N PHE A 12 0.45 15.13 17.73
CA PHE A 12 0.64 13.77 17.20
C PHE A 12 2.12 13.33 17.22
N ARG A 13 3.08 14.23 17.46
CA ARG A 13 4.52 13.89 17.36
C ARG A 13 4.90 12.64 18.18
N ARG A 14 5.59 11.71 17.53
CA ARG A 14 6.26 10.58 18.16
C ARG A 14 7.76 10.84 18.24
N THR A 15 8.21 11.31 19.39
CA THR A 15 9.61 11.72 19.65
C THR A 15 10.58 10.54 19.73
N ASN A 16 10.08 9.31 19.80
CA ASN A 16 10.90 8.11 19.98
C ASN A 16 11.08 7.25 18.71
N ILE A 17 10.46 7.62 17.59
CA ILE A 17 10.54 6.89 16.32
C ILE A 17 11.62 7.49 15.42
N ALA A 18 12.70 6.74 15.18
CA ALA A 18 13.66 7.03 14.12
C ALA A 18 13.13 6.49 12.78
N ALA A 19 12.54 7.38 11.97
CA ALA A 19 12.02 7.04 10.65
C ALA A 19 13.12 7.09 9.57
N GLU A 20 13.27 6.02 8.80
CA GLU A 20 14.30 5.88 7.77
C GLU A 20 13.67 5.44 6.44
N VAL A 21 14.05 6.04 5.32
CA VAL A 21 13.53 5.67 4.00
C VAL A 21 14.67 5.34 3.05
N ALA A 22 14.69 4.14 2.48
CA ALA A 22 15.69 3.72 1.52
C ALA A 22 15.06 3.22 0.22
N LYS A 23 15.55 3.77 -0.89
CA LYS A 23 15.22 3.32 -2.24
C LYS A 23 16.07 2.11 -2.61
N MET A 24 15.42 0.95 -2.76
CA MET A 24 16.10 -0.34 -2.86
C MET A 24 15.34 -1.29 -3.80
N ARG A 25 16.06 -2.13 -4.55
CA ARG A 25 15.43 -3.12 -5.43
C ARG A 25 14.80 -4.24 -4.62
N PRO A 26 13.68 -4.85 -5.08
CA PRO A 26 13.06 -5.97 -4.39
C PRO A 26 14.02 -7.12 -4.03
N SER A 27 14.98 -7.42 -4.92
CA SER A 27 15.99 -8.47 -4.70
C SER A 27 16.92 -8.21 -3.51
N GLU A 28 17.11 -6.96 -3.11
CA GLU A 28 18.01 -6.56 -2.02
C GLU A 28 17.28 -6.47 -0.67
N ARG A 29 15.94 -6.44 -0.68
CA ARG A 29 15.12 -6.20 0.51
C ARG A 29 15.26 -7.32 1.54
N ARG A 30 15.24 -8.59 1.11
CA ARG A 30 15.31 -9.73 2.04
C ARG A 30 16.56 -9.69 2.91
N GLU A 31 17.74 -9.53 2.30
CA GLU A 31 18.99 -9.49 3.06
C GLU A 31 19.08 -8.21 3.92
N THR A 32 18.56 -7.10 3.42
CA THR A 32 18.50 -5.85 4.19
C THR A 32 17.60 -5.99 5.42
N VAL A 33 16.43 -6.62 5.28
CA VAL A 33 15.53 -6.93 6.40
C VAL A 33 16.25 -7.81 7.42
N ARG A 34 16.91 -8.89 6.98
CA ARG A 34 17.72 -9.75 7.87
C ARG A 34 18.76 -8.94 8.64
N ARG A 35 19.55 -8.11 7.95
CA ARG A 35 20.56 -7.25 8.57
C ARG A 35 19.95 -6.28 9.60
N ILE A 36 18.87 -5.59 9.25
CA ILE A 36 18.17 -4.70 10.19
C ILE A 36 17.73 -5.48 11.42
N LEU A 37 17.13 -6.67 11.27
CA LEU A 37 16.64 -7.46 12.39
C LEU A 37 17.75 -8.02 13.30
N ARG A 38 18.97 -8.23 12.77
CA ARG A 38 20.16 -8.56 13.58
C ARG A 38 20.67 -7.36 14.37
N ASP A 39 20.75 -6.21 13.71
CA ASP A 39 21.44 -5.02 14.23
C ASP A 39 20.51 -4.05 15.00
N SER A 40 19.19 -4.22 14.88
CA SER A 40 18.17 -3.41 15.56
C SER A 40 17.48 -4.19 16.68
N GLY A 41 16.68 -3.47 17.49
CA GLY A 41 15.86 -4.11 18.51
C GLY A 41 14.73 -4.94 17.90
N ARG A 42 14.42 -6.06 18.55
CA ARG A 42 13.19 -6.85 18.40
C ARG A 42 12.40 -6.76 19.73
N PRO A 43 11.07 -6.91 19.75
CA PRO A 43 10.20 -7.45 18.70
C PRO A 43 9.98 -6.53 17.50
N ALA A 44 9.71 -7.12 16.33
CA ALA A 44 9.58 -6.39 15.07
C ALA A 44 8.36 -6.80 14.24
N ILE A 45 7.85 -5.85 13.44
CA ILE A 45 6.81 -6.08 12.43
C ILE A 45 7.39 -5.75 11.06
N VAL A 46 7.22 -6.65 10.09
CA VAL A 46 7.64 -6.48 8.69
C VAL A 46 6.39 -6.48 7.81
N TYR A 47 5.98 -5.30 7.33
CA TYR A 47 4.89 -5.13 6.39
C TYR A 47 5.30 -5.41 4.95
N VAL A 48 4.58 -6.31 4.29
CA VAL A 48 4.79 -6.72 2.89
C VAL A 48 3.50 -6.53 2.07
N PRO A 49 3.58 -6.32 0.75
CA PRO A 49 2.40 -5.92 -0.03
C PRO A 49 1.48 -7.09 -0.41
N SER A 50 1.91 -8.35 -0.29
CA SER A 50 1.10 -9.52 -0.65
C SER A 50 1.19 -10.67 0.35
N ARG A 51 0.17 -11.53 0.35
CA ARG A 51 0.12 -12.76 1.17
C ARG A 51 1.29 -13.68 0.86
N LYS A 52 1.54 -13.90 -0.43
CA LYS A 52 2.66 -14.71 -0.92
C LYS A 52 4.02 -14.20 -0.42
N GLU A 53 4.23 -12.89 -0.38
CA GLU A 53 5.48 -12.34 0.17
C GLU A 53 5.56 -12.48 1.69
N ALA A 54 4.44 -12.45 2.40
CA ALA A 54 4.43 -12.69 3.84
C ALA A 54 4.84 -14.13 4.15
N ASP A 55 4.31 -15.10 3.42
CA ASP A 55 4.70 -16.50 3.55
C ASP A 55 6.19 -16.70 3.23
N LEU A 56 6.63 -16.25 2.05
CA LEU A 56 8.02 -16.44 1.60
C LEU A 56 9.06 -15.75 2.49
N LEU A 57 8.77 -14.52 2.94
CA LEU A 57 9.70 -13.80 3.81
C LEU A 57 9.59 -14.29 5.25
N GLY A 58 8.40 -14.70 5.71
CA GLY A 58 8.20 -15.32 7.02
C GLY A 58 9.02 -16.61 7.17
N GLU A 59 8.91 -17.51 6.19
CA GLU A 59 9.69 -18.76 6.14
C GLU A 59 11.20 -18.47 6.09
N ALA A 60 11.63 -17.53 5.23
CA ALA A 60 13.05 -17.17 5.15
C ALA A 60 13.59 -16.55 6.46
N LEU A 61 12.80 -15.77 7.19
CA LEU A 61 13.25 -15.17 8.45
C LEU A 61 13.19 -16.16 9.62
N HIS A 62 12.35 -17.20 9.53
CA HIS A 62 12.23 -18.24 10.55
C HIS A 62 13.56 -19.00 10.77
N GLU A 63 14.42 -19.07 9.75
CA GLU A 63 15.76 -19.66 9.84
C GLU A 63 16.69 -18.88 10.79
N ASP A 64 16.49 -17.57 10.93
CA ASP A 64 17.37 -16.67 11.69
C ASP A 64 16.75 -16.18 13.01
N PHE A 65 15.42 -16.11 13.08
CA PHE A 65 14.67 -15.51 14.19
C PHE A 65 13.37 -16.28 14.46
N PRO A 66 12.83 -16.24 15.69
CA PRO A 66 11.45 -16.65 15.95
C PRO A 66 10.47 -15.77 15.16
N ALA A 67 10.13 -16.20 13.95
CA ALA A 67 9.37 -15.43 12.98
C ALA A 67 8.20 -16.23 12.41
N ALA A 68 7.09 -15.54 12.11
CA ALA A 68 5.93 -16.13 11.43
C ALA A 68 5.25 -15.15 10.47
N ALA A 69 4.57 -15.69 9.46
CA ALA A 69 3.71 -14.94 8.57
C ALA A 69 2.35 -14.64 9.23
N TYR A 70 1.73 -13.51 8.87
CA TYR A 70 0.37 -13.16 9.26
C TYR A 70 -0.39 -12.45 8.14
N HIS A 71 -1.50 -13.02 7.68
CA HIS A 71 -2.34 -12.36 6.68
C HIS A 71 -3.78 -12.91 6.64
N ALA A 72 -4.68 -12.19 5.97
CA ALA A 72 -6.10 -12.55 5.86
C ALA A 72 -6.41 -13.88 5.13
N GLY A 73 -5.42 -14.50 4.46
CA GLY A 73 -5.57 -15.82 3.86
C GLY A 73 -5.40 -17.00 4.83
N MET A 74 -4.94 -16.76 6.07
CA MET A 74 -4.77 -17.79 7.10
C MET A 74 -6.09 -18.10 7.79
N SER A 75 -6.21 -19.30 8.37
CA SER A 75 -7.36 -19.64 9.20
C SER A 75 -7.45 -18.73 10.44
N SER A 76 -8.63 -18.65 11.07
CA SER A 76 -8.79 -17.87 12.31
C SER A 76 -7.87 -18.41 13.42
N ALA A 77 -7.83 -19.73 13.58
CA ALA A 77 -7.02 -20.40 14.59
C ALA A 77 -5.53 -20.11 14.43
N GLU A 78 -5.00 -20.16 13.21
CA GLU A 78 -3.58 -19.83 12.96
C GLU A 78 -3.28 -18.35 13.25
N ARG A 79 -4.16 -17.43 12.87
CA ARG A 79 -4.00 -16.00 13.15
C ARG A 79 -4.00 -15.73 14.66
N GLU A 80 -4.94 -16.31 15.39
CA GLU A 80 -5.04 -16.20 16.84
C GLU A 80 -3.79 -16.75 17.53
N ARG A 81 -3.29 -17.92 17.10
CA ARG A 81 -2.06 -18.53 17.61
C ARG A 81 -0.84 -17.63 17.38
N VAL A 82 -0.60 -17.22 16.13
CA VAL A 82 0.56 -16.37 15.78
C VAL A 82 0.51 -15.02 16.51
N GLN A 83 -0.67 -14.42 16.62
CA GLN A 83 -0.85 -13.18 17.37
C GLN A 83 -0.54 -13.39 18.86
N ALA A 84 -1.04 -14.45 19.49
CA ALA A 84 -0.76 -14.74 20.89
C ALA A 84 0.74 -15.02 21.14
N GLU A 85 1.40 -15.76 20.25
CA GLU A 85 2.84 -16.05 20.33
C GLU A 85 3.68 -14.75 20.22
N PHE A 86 3.30 -13.81 19.36
CA PHE A 86 4.00 -12.52 19.28
C PHE A 86 3.73 -11.60 20.47
N LEU A 87 2.49 -11.57 20.96
CA LEU A 87 2.13 -10.79 22.14
C LEU A 87 2.86 -11.29 23.39
N SER A 88 2.92 -12.61 23.59
CA SER A 88 3.65 -13.25 24.70
C SER A 88 5.18 -13.15 24.58
N GLY A 89 5.71 -12.98 23.36
CA GLY A 89 7.15 -12.89 23.09
C GLY A 89 7.81 -14.21 22.68
N THR A 90 7.02 -15.27 22.44
CA THR A 90 7.48 -16.49 21.77
C THR A 90 7.97 -16.20 20.35
N LEU A 91 7.29 -15.29 19.64
CA LEU A 91 7.75 -14.76 18.36
C LEU A 91 8.36 -13.36 18.54
N ASP A 92 9.55 -13.19 17.96
CA ASP A 92 10.26 -11.91 17.90
C ASP A 92 9.87 -11.10 16.67
N VAL A 93 9.45 -11.75 15.59
CA VAL A 93 9.18 -11.09 14.31
C VAL A 93 7.86 -11.58 13.73
N ILE A 94 7.01 -10.63 13.32
CA ILE A 94 5.87 -10.95 12.45
C ILE A 94 6.07 -10.33 11.08
N VAL A 95 5.89 -11.14 10.04
CA VAL A 95 5.84 -10.70 8.65
C VAL A 95 4.39 -10.68 8.20
N ALA A 96 3.86 -9.50 7.88
CA ALA A 96 2.44 -9.33 7.69
C ALA A 96 2.05 -8.46 6.51
N THR A 97 0.85 -8.69 5.99
CA THR A 97 0.17 -7.63 5.23
C THR A 97 -0.49 -6.63 6.19
N ILE A 98 -1.09 -5.56 5.66
CA ILE A 98 -1.84 -4.56 6.43
C ILE A 98 -2.95 -5.14 7.35
N ALA A 99 -3.33 -6.41 7.14
CA ALA A 99 -4.29 -7.14 7.96
C ALA A 99 -3.85 -7.29 9.44
N PHE A 100 -2.56 -7.20 9.76
CA PHE A 100 -2.03 -7.36 11.12
C PHE A 100 -2.22 -6.12 12.03
N GLY A 101 -2.99 -5.11 11.58
CA GLY A 101 -3.10 -3.84 12.29
C GLY A 101 -4.26 -3.69 13.30
N MET A 102 -5.36 -4.40 13.14
CA MET A 102 -6.52 -4.16 14.01
C MET A 102 -6.34 -4.93 15.32
N GLY A 103 -5.98 -4.24 16.41
CA GLY A 103 -5.98 -4.81 17.77
C GLY A 103 -4.65 -5.31 18.34
N VAL A 104 -3.52 -5.17 17.63
CA VAL A 104 -2.20 -5.46 18.23
C VAL A 104 -1.81 -4.32 19.18
N ASP A 105 -1.77 -4.63 20.47
CA ASP A 105 -1.32 -3.72 21.53
C ASP A 105 -0.12 -4.32 22.29
N LYS A 106 1.05 -4.29 21.64
CA LYS A 106 2.32 -4.68 22.24
C LYS A 106 3.19 -3.44 22.44
N PRO A 107 3.42 -2.98 23.68
CA PRO A 107 4.00 -1.65 23.90
C PRO A 107 5.49 -1.55 23.52
N ASN A 108 6.19 -2.68 23.52
CA ASN A 108 7.64 -2.75 23.38
C ASN A 108 8.14 -3.12 21.97
N ILE A 109 7.32 -2.97 20.91
CA ILE A 109 7.81 -3.17 19.53
C ILE A 109 8.96 -2.19 19.26
N ARG A 110 10.09 -2.70 18.78
CA ARG A 110 11.34 -1.93 18.58
C ARG A 110 11.57 -1.54 17.13
N THR A 111 11.09 -2.33 16.19
CA THR A 111 11.32 -2.08 14.76
C THR A 111 10.07 -2.37 13.95
N VAL A 112 9.70 -1.44 13.07
CA VAL A 112 8.70 -1.66 12.02
C VAL A 112 9.38 -1.48 10.68
N ILE A 113 9.22 -2.42 9.76
CA ILE A 113 9.83 -2.39 8.43
C ILE A 113 8.73 -2.52 7.37
N HIS A 114 8.71 -1.63 6.38
CA HIS A 114 7.87 -1.75 5.20
C HIS A 114 8.74 -2.16 4.01
N THR A 115 8.44 -3.29 3.39
CA THR A 115 9.16 -3.77 2.20
C THR A 115 8.53 -3.30 0.89
N ALA A 116 7.59 -2.36 0.96
CA ALA A 116 6.97 -1.69 -0.17
C ALA A 116 6.38 -0.35 0.27
N LEU A 117 6.14 0.54 -0.69
CA LEU A 117 5.44 1.80 -0.42
C LEU A 117 4.04 1.52 0.16
N PRO A 118 3.62 2.13 1.28
CA PRO A 118 2.25 2.13 1.76
C PRO A 118 1.29 2.84 0.80
N GLY A 119 -0.01 2.60 0.97
CA GLY A 119 -1.04 3.22 0.12
C GLY A 119 -1.35 4.70 0.45
N SER A 120 -1.00 5.15 1.65
CA SER A 120 -1.19 6.53 2.08
C SER A 120 -0.29 6.87 3.27
N LEU A 121 -0.11 8.17 3.56
CA LEU A 121 0.63 8.62 4.74
C LEU A 121 -0.08 8.25 6.04
N GLU A 122 -1.41 8.26 6.05
CA GLU A 122 -2.21 7.93 7.23
C GLU A 122 -2.03 6.46 7.61
N ALA A 123 -2.10 5.57 6.64
CA ALA A 123 -1.85 4.14 6.86
C ALA A 123 -0.42 3.91 7.37
N TYR A 124 0.56 4.50 6.69
CA TYR A 124 1.97 4.40 7.10
C TYR A 124 2.18 4.88 8.54
N TYR A 125 1.62 6.03 8.89
CA TYR A 125 1.78 6.62 10.22
C TYR A 125 1.15 5.76 11.32
N GLN A 126 -0.04 5.21 11.08
CA GLN A 126 -0.71 4.26 11.98
C GLN A 126 0.11 2.98 12.16
N GLU A 127 0.69 2.47 11.07
CA GLU A 127 1.48 1.24 11.06
C GLU A 127 2.78 1.38 11.83
N ILE A 128 3.55 2.45 11.59
CA ILE A 128 4.80 2.72 12.34
C ILE A 128 4.52 3.14 13.79
N GLY A 129 3.36 3.75 14.05
CA GLY A 129 2.91 4.17 15.38
C GLY A 129 2.72 3.03 16.38
N ARG A 130 2.73 1.77 15.90
CA ARG A 130 2.76 0.55 16.74
C ARG A 130 4.08 0.37 17.46
N ALA A 131 5.16 0.88 16.91
CA ALA A 131 6.46 0.83 17.54
C ALA A 131 6.50 1.74 18.79
N GLY A 132 7.18 1.27 19.83
CA GLY A 132 7.57 2.11 20.97
C GLY A 132 6.42 2.81 21.69
N ARG A 133 5.28 2.14 21.92
CA ARG A 133 4.20 2.73 22.75
C ARG A 133 4.61 2.89 24.21
N ASP A 134 5.63 2.16 24.65
CA ASP A 134 6.33 2.37 25.92
C ASP A 134 7.22 3.65 25.96
N GLY A 135 7.25 4.43 24.88
CA GLY A 135 8.04 5.66 24.76
C GLY A 135 9.54 5.44 24.55
N LYS A 136 10.03 4.20 24.56
CA LYS A 136 11.46 3.91 24.35
C LYS A 136 11.86 4.05 22.87
N PRO A 137 13.15 4.30 22.57
CA PRO A 137 13.62 4.43 21.19
C PRO A 137 13.25 3.22 20.32
N CYS A 138 12.75 3.49 19.13
CA CYS A 138 12.37 2.48 18.14
C CYS A 138 12.62 2.99 16.72
N ARG A 139 12.61 2.09 15.74
CA ARG A 139 12.86 2.40 14.32
C ARG A 139 11.66 2.08 13.45
N ALA A 140 11.49 2.89 12.42
CA ALA A 140 10.54 2.67 11.34
C ALA A 140 11.29 2.78 10.01
N VAL A 141 11.37 1.69 9.26
CA VAL A 141 12.18 1.61 8.04
C VAL A 141 11.29 1.35 6.83
N LEU A 142 11.33 2.24 5.83
CA LEU A 142 10.62 2.09 4.57
C LEU A 142 11.60 1.75 3.43
N LEU A 143 11.51 0.52 2.92
CA LEU A 143 12.25 0.04 1.76
C LEU A 143 11.37 0.08 0.51
N HIS A 144 11.54 1.11 -0.33
CA HIS A 144 10.68 1.32 -1.50
C HIS A 144 11.43 1.28 -2.83
N SER A 145 10.70 1.07 -3.93
CA SER A 145 11.23 1.09 -5.30
C SER A 145 10.27 1.81 -6.22
N TYR A 146 10.77 2.27 -7.38
CA TYR A 146 9.88 2.78 -8.43
C TYR A 146 8.88 1.73 -8.93
N GLY A 147 9.19 0.43 -8.78
CA GLY A 147 8.28 -0.66 -9.14
C GLY A 147 7.03 -0.68 -8.26
N ASP A 148 7.16 -0.30 -6.99
CA ASP A 148 6.05 -0.34 -6.03
C ASP A 148 4.93 0.63 -6.42
N ARG A 149 5.30 1.80 -6.99
CA ARG A 149 4.33 2.76 -7.52
C ARG A 149 3.52 2.15 -8.66
N ARG A 150 4.15 1.37 -9.52
CA ARG A 150 3.47 0.69 -10.64
C ARG A 150 2.46 -0.32 -10.14
N THR A 151 2.80 -1.04 -9.07
CA THR A 151 1.89 -1.98 -8.39
C THR A 151 0.69 -1.24 -7.80
N HIS A 152 0.91 -0.10 -7.13
CA HIS A 152 -0.19 0.74 -6.63
C HIS A 152 -1.07 1.29 -7.73
N ASN A 153 -0.49 1.80 -8.82
CA ASN A 153 -1.28 2.30 -9.95
C ASN A 153 -2.10 1.17 -10.58
N PHE A 154 -1.54 -0.03 -10.75
CA PHE A 154 -2.29 -1.19 -11.23
C PHE A 154 -3.49 -1.53 -10.33
N PHE A 155 -3.30 -1.53 -9.00
CA PHE A 155 -4.40 -1.77 -8.08
C PHE A 155 -5.41 -0.62 -8.06
N HIS A 156 -4.96 0.63 -8.17
CA HIS A 156 -5.83 1.80 -8.28
C HIS A 156 -6.67 1.73 -9.55
N ASP A 157 -6.08 1.50 -10.72
CA ASP A 157 -6.81 1.39 -11.99
C ASP A 157 -7.81 0.22 -11.99
N ARG A 158 -7.45 -0.89 -11.33
CA ARG A 158 -8.31 -2.06 -11.19
C ARG A 158 -9.45 -1.83 -10.19
N ASP A 159 -9.18 -1.18 -9.07
CA ASP A 159 -10.17 -0.91 -8.01
C ASP A 159 -11.02 0.34 -8.32
N TYR A 160 -10.53 1.23 -9.19
CA TYR A 160 -11.18 2.45 -9.69
C TYR A 160 -11.14 2.49 -11.23
N PRO A 161 -12.03 1.71 -11.90
CA PRO A 161 -12.12 1.69 -13.36
C PRO A 161 -12.29 3.08 -13.97
N ASP A 162 -12.01 3.21 -15.27
CA ASP A 162 -12.20 4.47 -15.99
C ASP A 162 -13.68 4.92 -15.92
N PRO A 163 -13.98 6.20 -15.64
CA PRO A 163 -15.35 6.72 -15.64
C PRO A 163 -16.13 6.40 -16.92
N VAL A 164 -15.47 6.24 -18.06
CA VAL A 164 -16.10 5.80 -19.32
C VAL A 164 -16.71 4.41 -19.19
N VAL A 165 -16.07 3.49 -18.46
CA VAL A 165 -16.59 2.14 -18.21
C VAL A 165 -17.85 2.18 -17.36
N LEU A 166 -17.86 3.01 -16.31
CA LEU A 166 -19.04 3.23 -15.47
C LEU A 166 -20.16 3.91 -16.28
N GLY A 167 -19.81 4.88 -17.14
CA GLY A 167 -20.76 5.54 -18.03
C GLY A 167 -21.50 4.58 -18.95
N LYS A 168 -20.80 3.61 -19.54
CA LYS A 168 -21.43 2.57 -20.37
C LYS A 168 -22.48 1.75 -19.61
N ILE A 169 -22.16 1.36 -18.36
CA ILE A 169 -23.11 0.63 -17.52
C ILE A 169 -24.30 1.54 -17.21
N PHE A 170 -24.04 2.77 -16.76
CA PHE A 170 -25.10 3.74 -16.43
C PHE A 170 -26.05 4.05 -17.60
N GLU A 171 -25.53 4.15 -18.82
CA GLU A 171 -26.31 4.37 -20.04
C GLU A 171 -27.21 3.18 -20.40
N ALA A 172 -26.75 1.95 -20.12
CA ALA A 172 -27.53 0.72 -20.31
C ALA A 172 -28.60 0.50 -19.20
N LEU A 173 -28.51 1.24 -18.08
CA LEU A 173 -29.50 1.18 -17.02
C LEU A 173 -30.74 2.04 -17.35
N HIS A 174 -31.90 1.54 -16.95
CA HIS A 174 -33.17 2.26 -17.01
C HIS A 174 -33.94 2.21 -15.69
N ALA A 175 -35.12 2.85 -15.63
CA ALA A 175 -35.91 2.95 -14.40
C ALA A 175 -36.53 1.62 -13.93
N GLY A 176 -36.71 0.64 -14.83
CA GLY A 176 -37.14 -0.71 -14.47
C GLY A 176 -35.97 -1.57 -13.96
N ALA A 177 -36.27 -2.52 -13.06
CA ALA A 177 -35.30 -3.49 -12.56
C ALA A 177 -34.81 -4.43 -13.68
N GLN A 178 -33.49 -4.56 -13.82
CA GLN A 178 -32.83 -5.40 -14.81
C GLN A 178 -31.91 -6.41 -14.12
N PRO A 179 -31.93 -7.70 -14.48
CA PRO A 179 -30.90 -8.63 -14.05
C PRO A 179 -29.51 -8.15 -14.48
N LYS A 180 -28.55 -8.09 -13.55
CA LYS A 180 -27.22 -7.54 -13.83
C LYS A 180 -26.47 -8.28 -14.93
N GLU A 181 -26.74 -9.58 -15.12
CA GLU A 181 -26.13 -10.38 -16.18
C GLU A 181 -26.51 -9.88 -17.57
N LEU A 182 -27.77 -9.46 -17.76
CA LEU A 182 -28.25 -8.94 -19.04
C LEU A 182 -27.55 -7.63 -19.38
N VAL A 183 -27.45 -6.72 -18.40
CA VAL A 183 -26.75 -5.45 -18.58
C VAL A 183 -25.26 -5.67 -18.86
N ARG A 184 -24.62 -6.61 -18.15
CA ARG A 184 -23.21 -6.98 -18.41
C ARG A 184 -23.00 -7.45 -19.85
N ASP A 185 -23.87 -8.34 -20.31
CA ASP A 185 -23.77 -8.94 -21.63
C ASP A 185 -24.04 -7.89 -22.73
N GLU A 186 -24.94 -6.93 -22.48
CA GLU A 186 -25.18 -5.76 -23.35
C GLU A 186 -23.95 -4.85 -23.47
N VAL A 187 -23.30 -4.51 -22.36
CA VAL A 187 -22.11 -3.62 -22.38
C VAL A 187 -20.82 -4.33 -22.78
N ASN A 188 -20.85 -5.66 -22.96
CA ASN A 188 -19.73 -6.51 -23.36
C ASN A 188 -18.46 -6.29 -22.51
N LEU A 189 -18.61 -6.31 -21.19
CA LEU A 189 -17.50 -6.17 -20.23
C LEU A 189 -17.14 -7.51 -19.61
N ALA A 190 -15.85 -7.71 -19.30
CA ALA A 190 -15.40 -8.83 -18.50
C ALA A 190 -16.06 -8.78 -17.11
N ALA A 191 -16.45 -9.95 -16.58
CA ALA A 191 -17.25 -10.03 -15.35
C ALA A 191 -16.59 -9.34 -14.15
N ASP A 192 -15.27 -9.42 -14.01
CA ASP A 192 -14.53 -8.77 -12.92
C ASP A 192 -14.56 -7.25 -13.03
N ILE A 193 -14.40 -6.70 -14.24
CA ILE A 193 -14.48 -5.26 -14.51
C ILE A 193 -15.90 -4.75 -14.27
N PHE A 194 -16.90 -5.48 -14.75
CA PHE A 194 -18.32 -5.13 -14.58
C PHE A 194 -18.72 -5.06 -13.11
N GLU A 195 -18.42 -6.10 -12.33
CA GLU A 195 -18.78 -6.16 -10.89
C GLU A 195 -18.14 -5.00 -10.11
N ARG A 196 -16.88 -4.66 -10.41
CA ARG A 196 -16.18 -3.54 -9.78
C ARG A 196 -16.78 -2.19 -10.18
N ALA A 197 -17.05 -1.99 -11.46
CA ALA A 197 -17.64 -0.75 -11.96
C ALA A 197 -19.07 -0.55 -11.43
N LEU A 198 -19.86 -1.62 -11.35
CA LEU A 198 -21.20 -1.62 -10.77
C LEU A 198 -21.14 -1.32 -9.26
N GLU A 199 -20.20 -1.92 -8.51
CA GLU A 199 -20.00 -1.58 -7.09
C GLU A 199 -19.72 -0.09 -6.92
N LYS A 200 -18.87 0.50 -7.76
CA LYS A 200 -18.59 1.95 -7.73
C LYS A 200 -19.81 2.79 -8.08
N LEU A 201 -20.54 2.44 -9.14
CA LEU A 201 -21.79 3.12 -9.48
C LEU A 201 -22.78 3.08 -8.32
N TRP A 202 -22.94 1.93 -7.66
CA TRP A 202 -23.83 1.79 -6.52
C TRP A 202 -23.41 2.65 -5.33
N VAL A 203 -22.13 2.61 -4.95
CA VAL A 203 -21.58 3.43 -3.84
C VAL A 203 -21.78 4.92 -4.10
N HIS A 204 -21.72 5.35 -5.36
CA HIS A 204 -21.87 6.75 -5.77
C HIS A 204 -23.29 7.11 -6.22
N GLY A 205 -24.27 6.23 -6.01
CA GLY A 205 -25.69 6.49 -6.28
C GLY A 205 -26.09 6.45 -7.76
N GLY A 206 -25.19 6.05 -8.67
CA GLY A 206 -25.47 5.89 -10.10
C GLY A 206 -26.22 4.60 -10.45
N ALA A 207 -26.23 3.62 -9.57
CA ALA A 207 -27.04 2.41 -9.69
C ALA A 207 -27.65 2.05 -8.33
N VAL A 208 -28.79 1.37 -8.34
CA VAL A 208 -29.37 0.73 -7.15
C VAL A 208 -29.39 -0.77 -7.40
N VAL A 209 -28.84 -1.54 -6.45
CA VAL A 209 -28.81 -3.00 -6.52
C VAL A 209 -29.75 -3.56 -5.45
N ASP A 210 -30.74 -4.34 -5.86
CA ASP A 210 -31.69 -4.98 -4.95
C ASP A 210 -31.13 -6.33 -4.39
N PRO A 211 -31.79 -6.93 -3.37
CA PRO A 211 -31.35 -8.21 -2.80
C PRO A 211 -31.34 -9.38 -3.78
N GLU A 212 -32.14 -9.30 -4.85
CA GLU A 212 -32.24 -10.26 -5.95
C GLU A 212 -31.19 -10.01 -7.05
N GLU A 213 -30.25 -9.08 -6.83
CA GLU A 213 -29.18 -8.66 -7.76
C GLU A 213 -29.69 -8.00 -9.06
N ASN A 214 -30.92 -7.52 -9.07
CA ASN A 214 -31.37 -6.63 -10.13
C ASN A 214 -30.81 -5.22 -9.90
N ILE A 215 -30.58 -4.53 -11.02
CA ILE A 215 -30.00 -3.21 -11.05
C ILE A 215 -30.95 -2.22 -11.73
N VAL A 216 -31.05 -1.05 -11.11
CA VAL A 216 -31.88 0.06 -11.56
C VAL A 216 -30.99 1.29 -11.71
N ARG A 217 -31.32 2.15 -12.68
CA ARG A 217 -30.63 3.43 -12.86
C ARG A 217 -30.77 4.33 -11.64
N GLY A 218 -29.65 4.86 -11.18
CA GLY A 218 -29.60 5.88 -10.14
C GLY A 218 -29.47 7.31 -10.69
N GLU A 219 -28.81 8.18 -9.93
CA GLU A 219 -28.64 9.60 -10.22
C GLU A 219 -27.38 9.90 -11.04
N GLU A 220 -27.45 10.86 -11.96
CA GLU A 220 -26.30 11.26 -12.81
C GLU A 220 -25.16 11.96 -12.03
N SER A 221 -25.42 12.39 -10.78
CA SER A 221 -24.44 12.99 -9.86
C SER A 221 -23.28 12.06 -9.47
N TRP A 222 -23.40 10.76 -9.76
CA TRP A 222 -22.38 9.74 -9.46
C TRP A 222 -20.99 10.08 -10.03
N LYS A 223 -20.94 10.75 -11.19
CA LYS A 223 -19.69 11.00 -11.91
C LYS A 223 -18.74 11.92 -11.14
N GLU A 224 -19.28 12.99 -10.57
CA GLU A 224 -18.48 13.97 -9.83
C GLU A 224 -17.96 13.37 -8.52
N THR A 225 -18.83 12.71 -7.76
CA THR A 225 -18.45 12.11 -6.47
C THR A 225 -17.47 10.94 -6.66
N TYR A 226 -17.62 10.15 -7.73
CA TYR A 226 -16.70 9.08 -8.10
C TYR A 226 -15.32 9.63 -8.50
N GLN A 227 -15.30 10.63 -9.38
CA GLN A 227 -14.07 11.26 -9.84
C GLN A 227 -13.30 11.87 -8.66
N LEU A 228 -14.00 12.59 -7.77
CA LEU A 228 -13.40 13.15 -6.56
C LEU A 228 -12.78 12.06 -5.66
N GLN A 229 -13.46 10.93 -5.45
CA GLN A 229 -12.91 9.82 -4.67
C GLN A 229 -11.69 9.17 -5.35
N LYS A 230 -11.77 8.95 -6.67
CA LYS A 230 -10.69 8.38 -7.47
C LYS A 230 -9.43 9.26 -7.43
N ASP A 231 -9.60 10.56 -7.61
CA ASP A 231 -8.52 11.55 -7.58
C ASP A 231 -7.95 11.71 -6.18
N HIS A 232 -8.79 11.68 -5.15
CA HIS A 232 -8.34 11.70 -3.76
C HIS A 232 -7.44 10.49 -3.46
N LYS A 233 -7.79 9.28 -3.91
CA LYS A 233 -6.94 8.09 -3.72
C LYS A 233 -5.62 8.18 -4.45
N LEU A 234 -5.61 8.73 -5.67
CA LEU A 234 -4.38 8.97 -6.41
C LEU A 234 -3.51 10.03 -5.72
N ALA A 235 -4.13 11.08 -5.18
CA ALA A 235 -3.44 12.12 -4.41
C ALA A 235 -2.76 11.55 -3.14
N GLN A 236 -3.42 10.63 -2.42
CA GLN A 236 -2.83 9.93 -1.26
C GLN A 236 -1.57 9.14 -1.64
N LEU A 237 -1.60 8.42 -2.77
CA LEU A 237 -0.42 7.73 -3.29
C LEU A 237 0.70 8.71 -3.66
N ASN A 238 0.33 9.84 -4.28
CA ASN A 238 1.28 10.90 -4.64
C ASN A 238 1.94 11.52 -3.42
N GLN A 239 1.18 11.77 -2.36
CA GLN A 239 1.70 12.23 -1.06
C GLN A 239 2.69 11.22 -0.47
N MET A 240 2.36 9.93 -0.45
CA MET A 240 3.27 8.90 0.08
C MET A 240 4.60 8.82 -0.71
N GLY A 241 4.53 8.99 -2.04
CA GLY A 241 5.73 9.09 -2.87
C GLY A 241 6.55 10.35 -2.58
N ARG A 242 5.91 11.51 -2.40
CA ARG A 242 6.57 12.75 -1.99
C ARG A 242 7.26 12.62 -0.64
N TYR A 243 6.62 11.98 0.33
CA TYR A 243 7.25 11.66 1.62
C TYR A 243 8.50 10.79 1.44
N ALA A 244 8.42 9.76 0.60
CA ALA A 244 9.52 8.82 0.43
C ALA A 244 10.73 9.44 -0.31
N ASP A 245 10.48 10.22 -1.35
CA ASP A 245 11.53 10.91 -2.11
C ASP A 245 11.94 12.27 -1.47
N GLY A 246 11.15 12.77 -0.52
CA GLY A 246 11.31 14.09 0.10
C GLY A 246 12.59 14.28 0.91
N HIS A 247 12.89 15.55 1.20
CA HIS A 247 14.16 16.00 1.76
C HIS A 247 14.05 16.70 3.12
N GLU A 248 12.84 16.84 3.64
CA GLU A 248 12.60 17.43 4.96
C GLU A 248 12.60 16.37 6.06
N CYS A 249 12.59 16.82 7.32
CA CYS A 249 12.47 15.93 8.46
C CYS A 249 11.22 15.04 8.32
N ARG A 250 11.42 13.71 8.38
CA ARG A 250 10.34 12.74 8.19
C ARG A 250 9.19 12.92 9.17
N MET A 251 9.48 13.17 10.45
CA MET A 251 8.45 13.36 11.47
C MET A 251 7.69 14.67 11.26
N LEU A 252 8.37 15.75 10.88
CA LEU A 252 7.70 17.02 10.56
C LEU A 252 6.74 16.86 9.38
N HIS A 253 7.16 16.20 8.30
CA HIS A 253 6.28 15.90 7.16
C HIS A 253 5.03 15.15 7.62
N LEU A 254 5.19 14.12 8.45
CA LEU A 254 4.07 13.29 8.92
C LEU A 254 3.08 14.09 9.78
N ILE A 255 3.54 14.89 10.75
CA ILE A 255 2.63 15.64 11.62
C ILE A 255 1.96 16.80 10.88
N GLN A 256 2.67 17.46 9.96
CA GLN A 256 2.12 18.54 9.13
C GLN A 256 1.04 18.02 8.17
N HIS A 257 1.17 16.78 7.67
CA HIS A 257 0.12 16.12 6.90
C HIS A 257 -1.21 16.05 7.67
N PHE A 258 -1.16 15.84 8.99
CA PHE A 258 -2.35 15.85 9.86
C PHE A 258 -2.78 17.24 10.34
N GLY A 259 -2.12 18.30 9.87
CA GLY A 259 -2.42 19.69 10.26
C GLY A 259 -1.88 20.09 11.62
N ASP A 260 -1.03 19.26 12.26
CA ASP A 260 -0.35 19.64 13.50
C ASP A 260 0.78 20.63 13.17
N ARG A 261 0.49 21.91 13.38
CA ARG A 261 1.41 23.04 13.26
C ARG A 261 1.72 23.69 14.61
N THR A 262 1.16 23.12 15.69
CA THR A 262 1.37 23.61 17.06
C THR A 262 2.75 23.28 17.59
N ASP A 263 3.42 22.33 16.95
CA ASP A 263 4.79 21.98 17.23
C ASP A 263 5.76 23.06 16.73
N SER A 264 6.90 23.22 17.38
CA SER A 264 7.84 24.33 17.19
C SER A 264 8.55 24.37 15.82
N GLU A 265 8.08 23.61 14.83
CA GLU A 265 8.75 23.30 13.56
C GLU A 265 10.18 22.74 13.74
N ILE A 266 10.47 22.20 14.92
CA ILE A 266 11.80 21.67 15.28
C ILE A 266 11.99 20.29 14.61
N PRO A 267 13.11 20.08 13.88
CA PRO A 267 13.49 18.78 13.35
C PRO A 267 13.53 17.69 14.43
N CYS A 268 13.31 16.43 14.07
CA CYS A 268 13.21 15.35 15.06
C CYS A 268 14.54 14.81 15.58
N ASP A 269 15.66 15.18 14.96
CA ASP A 269 17.02 14.70 15.29
C ASP A 269 17.24 13.18 15.26
N LEU A 270 16.27 12.40 14.79
CA LEU A 270 16.32 10.94 14.76
C LEU A 270 16.17 10.32 13.38
N CYS A 271 15.40 10.95 12.48
CA CYS A 271 15.10 10.37 11.16
C CYS A 271 16.31 10.38 10.22
N ASP A 272 16.21 9.68 9.09
CA ASP A 272 17.31 9.57 8.13
C ASP A 272 17.78 10.89 7.54
N VAL A 273 16.87 11.87 7.48
CA VAL A 273 17.20 13.22 7.07
C VAL A 273 17.94 13.97 8.18
N CYS A 274 17.47 13.93 9.42
CA CYS A 274 18.07 14.71 10.52
C CYS A 274 19.37 14.09 11.05
N ALA A 275 19.45 12.76 11.10
CA ALA A 275 20.55 11.99 11.69
C ALA A 275 21.08 10.91 10.73
N PRO A 276 21.65 11.29 9.56
CA PRO A 276 22.15 10.35 8.54
C PRO A 276 23.26 9.42 9.06
N GLY A 277 24.01 9.83 10.09
CA GLY A 277 25.07 9.02 10.69
C GLY A 277 24.54 7.89 11.58
N SER A 278 23.29 7.99 12.03
CA SER A 278 22.62 7.01 12.91
C SER A 278 21.70 6.05 12.15
N CYS A 279 21.65 6.19 10.82
CA CYS A 279 20.82 5.39 9.93
C CYS A 279 21.37 3.97 9.75
N MET A 280 20.46 3.01 9.69
CA MET A 280 20.79 1.61 9.41
C MET A 280 20.75 1.28 7.92
N VAL A 281 19.85 1.95 7.16
CA VAL A 281 19.60 1.59 5.75
C VAL A 281 20.24 2.51 4.73
N ARG A 282 20.84 3.62 5.17
CA ARG A 282 21.57 4.53 4.29
C ARG A 282 22.95 4.81 4.88
N ALA A 283 23.99 4.64 4.08
CA ALA A 283 25.32 5.07 4.45
C ALA A 283 25.42 6.60 4.34
N SER A 284 26.29 7.20 5.15
CA SER A 284 26.63 8.62 5.05
C SER A 284 28.10 8.80 4.71
N ARG A 285 28.41 9.78 3.87
CA ARG A 285 29.77 10.12 3.46
C ARG A 285 29.98 11.62 3.40
N ARG A 286 31.23 12.07 3.34
CA ARG A 286 31.54 13.47 2.98
C ARG A 286 31.32 13.70 1.48
N PRO A 287 31.02 14.94 1.04
CA PRO A 287 31.02 15.28 -0.38
C PRO A 287 32.39 15.00 -0.99
N THR A 288 32.41 14.64 -2.27
CA THR A 288 33.64 14.70 -3.06
C THR A 288 34.03 16.16 -3.32
N PRO A 289 35.28 16.46 -3.71
CA PRO A 289 35.68 17.83 -4.05
C PRO A 289 34.80 18.48 -5.14
N ASP A 290 34.36 17.71 -6.13
CA ASP A 290 33.47 18.20 -7.20
C ASP A 290 32.06 18.50 -6.69
N GLU A 291 31.54 17.67 -5.78
CA GLU A 291 30.26 17.88 -5.12
C GLU A 291 30.30 19.10 -4.21
N GLU A 292 31.37 19.27 -3.44
CA GLU A 292 31.62 20.45 -2.61
C GLU A 292 31.65 21.72 -3.47
N GLN A 293 32.40 21.70 -4.58
CA GLN A 293 32.44 22.83 -5.50
C GLN A 293 31.04 23.14 -6.07
N THR A 294 30.27 22.11 -6.41
CA THR A 294 28.90 22.26 -6.90
C THR A 294 27.99 22.86 -5.82
N MET A 295 28.10 22.42 -4.58
CA MET A 295 27.36 22.98 -3.44
C MET A 295 27.69 24.46 -3.21
N CYS A 296 28.98 24.84 -3.27
CA CYS A 296 29.41 26.23 -3.22
C CYS A 296 28.85 27.06 -4.39
N LYS A 297 28.83 26.50 -5.61
CA LYS A 297 28.20 27.14 -6.78
C LYS A 297 26.70 27.37 -6.57
N ILE A 298 25.97 26.40 -6.01
CA ILE A 298 24.54 26.54 -5.68
C ILE A 298 24.31 27.72 -4.74
N LEU A 299 25.08 27.80 -3.64
CA LEU A 299 24.99 28.91 -2.69
C LEU A 299 25.32 30.25 -3.37
N GLY A 300 26.37 30.29 -4.21
CA GLY A 300 26.73 31.49 -4.98
C GLY A 300 25.60 31.97 -5.91
N VAL A 301 24.96 31.06 -6.65
CA VAL A 301 23.82 31.40 -7.53
C VAL A 301 22.64 31.94 -6.73
N LEU A 302 22.31 31.31 -5.59
CA LEU A 302 21.21 31.76 -4.73
C LEU A 302 21.49 33.10 -4.03
N ARG A 303 22.76 33.43 -3.73
CA ARG A 303 23.16 34.76 -3.24
C ARG A 303 22.87 35.85 -4.27
N GLY A 304 23.12 35.58 -5.55
CA GLY A 304 22.83 36.52 -6.64
C GLY A 304 21.34 36.61 -6.98
N ARG A 305 20.61 35.49 -6.95
CA ARG A 305 19.17 35.44 -7.21
C ARG A 305 18.50 34.36 -6.36
N ASN A 306 17.85 34.79 -5.29
CA ASN A 306 17.19 33.90 -4.35
C ASN A 306 15.84 33.37 -4.89
N GLY A 307 15.34 32.24 -4.37
CA GLY A 307 14.01 31.69 -4.70
C GLY A 307 13.90 30.99 -6.07
N LEU A 308 15.01 30.43 -6.56
CA LEU A 308 15.04 29.71 -7.84
C LEU A 308 14.44 28.32 -7.72
N SER A 309 13.80 27.84 -8.80
CA SER A 309 13.36 26.44 -8.85
C SER A 309 14.57 25.50 -8.90
N THR A 310 14.44 24.31 -8.33
CA THR A 310 15.52 23.30 -8.37
C THR A 310 15.91 22.94 -9.81
N GLY A 311 15.00 23.04 -10.77
CA GLY A 311 15.27 22.87 -12.19
C GLY A 311 16.11 24.00 -12.79
N GLN A 312 15.87 25.27 -12.39
CA GLN A 312 16.69 26.41 -12.78
C GLN A 312 18.09 26.32 -12.18
N LEU A 313 18.20 25.97 -10.89
CA LEU A 313 19.48 25.79 -10.21
C LEU A 313 20.32 24.71 -10.89
N TYR A 314 19.74 23.54 -11.15
CA TYR A 314 20.45 22.45 -11.82
C TYR A 314 21.03 22.87 -13.18
N ARG A 315 20.26 23.59 -14.01
CA ARG A 315 20.76 24.11 -15.29
C ARG A 315 21.85 25.17 -15.12
N GLY A 316 21.76 25.99 -14.07
CA GLY A 316 22.72 27.05 -13.79
C GLY A 316 24.02 26.57 -13.14
N THR A 317 24.02 25.42 -12.46
CA THR A 317 25.19 24.93 -11.71
C THR A 317 25.81 23.65 -12.29
N CYS A 318 25.06 22.90 -13.11
CA CYS A 318 25.46 21.58 -13.61
C CYS A 318 25.39 21.49 -15.15
N SER A 319 25.68 22.58 -15.86
CA SER A 319 25.63 22.66 -17.34
C SER A 319 26.51 21.64 -18.06
N ASP A 320 27.59 21.18 -17.43
CA ASP A 320 28.61 20.35 -18.07
C ASP A 320 28.34 18.83 -17.94
N ASN A 321 27.14 18.44 -17.49
CA ASN A 321 26.72 17.05 -17.23
C ASN A 321 27.62 16.25 -16.25
N ALA A 322 28.51 16.92 -15.50
CA ALA A 322 29.38 16.27 -14.52
C ALA A 322 28.59 15.68 -13.32
N THR A 323 27.43 16.25 -13.02
CA THR A 323 26.55 15.81 -11.91
C THR A 323 25.17 15.51 -12.47
N ASP A 324 24.71 14.27 -12.31
CA ASP A 324 23.36 13.90 -12.71
C ASP A 324 22.31 14.49 -11.76
N ARG A 325 21.06 14.57 -12.23
CA ARG A 325 19.94 15.17 -11.49
C ARG A 325 19.75 14.58 -10.09
N ARG A 326 19.95 13.27 -9.91
CA ARG A 326 19.75 12.61 -8.63
C ARG A 326 20.86 12.97 -7.64
N THR A 327 22.11 13.01 -8.11
CA THR A 327 23.23 13.46 -7.30
C THR A 327 23.01 14.90 -6.85
N PHE A 328 22.61 15.79 -7.77
CA PHE A 328 22.28 17.17 -7.47
C PHE A 328 21.18 17.34 -6.41
N GLU A 329 20.09 16.56 -6.50
CA GLU A 329 19.04 16.55 -5.47
C GLU A 329 19.59 16.12 -4.09
N GLY A 330 20.50 15.16 -4.06
CA GLY A 330 21.24 14.77 -2.85
C GLY A 330 22.10 15.90 -2.26
N LEU A 331 22.68 16.77 -3.10
CA LEU A 331 23.44 17.95 -2.65
C LEU A 331 22.53 19.00 -2.04
N LEU A 332 21.38 19.28 -2.67
CA LEU A 332 20.38 20.22 -2.12
C LEU A 332 19.87 19.75 -0.76
N LEU A 333 19.61 18.46 -0.60
CA LEU A 333 19.27 17.86 0.70
C LEU A 333 20.37 18.10 1.74
N GLY A 334 21.64 17.85 1.37
CA GLY A 334 22.78 18.08 2.26
C GLY A 334 22.90 19.54 2.73
N LEU A 335 22.77 20.48 1.79
CA LEU A 335 22.75 21.93 2.07
C LEU A 335 21.57 22.34 2.94
N SER A 336 20.39 21.79 2.67
CA SER A 336 19.19 22.14 3.42
C SER A 336 19.26 21.69 4.86
N ARG A 337 19.75 20.46 5.10
CA ARG A 337 19.98 19.94 6.45
C ARG A 337 21.06 20.70 7.21
N ALA A 338 22.11 21.15 6.52
CA ALA A 338 23.13 22.02 7.12
C ALA A 338 22.58 23.41 7.49
N GLY A 339 21.31 23.69 7.18
CA GLY A 339 20.67 24.96 7.47
C GLY A 339 21.07 26.05 6.50
N PHE A 340 21.73 25.76 5.38
CA PHE A 340 22.19 26.75 4.40
C PHE A 340 21.14 27.15 3.38
N ILE A 341 20.19 26.25 3.10
CA ILE A 341 19.05 26.53 2.23
C ILE A 341 17.75 25.99 2.82
N LYS A 342 16.64 26.61 2.46
CA LYS A 342 15.30 26.07 2.67
C LYS A 342 14.73 25.66 1.32
N VAL A 343 14.23 24.44 1.20
CA VAL A 343 13.57 23.95 -0.02
C VAL A 343 12.08 23.83 0.27
N ASN A 344 11.25 24.55 -0.48
CA ASN A 344 9.79 24.54 -0.34
C ASN A 344 9.16 23.93 -1.59
N ASP A 345 8.07 23.18 -1.39
CA ASP A 345 7.18 22.82 -2.49
C ASP A 345 6.44 24.07 -2.99
N ASP A 346 6.27 24.15 -4.30
CA ASP A 346 5.53 25.18 -5.02
C ASP A 346 4.75 24.51 -6.16
N SER A 347 3.73 25.17 -6.69
CA SER A 347 2.93 24.63 -7.78
C SER A 347 2.36 25.72 -8.66
N PHE A 348 2.19 25.39 -9.93
CA PHE A 348 1.45 26.24 -10.85
C PHE A 348 0.47 25.39 -11.65
N GLU A 349 -0.61 26.02 -12.09
CA GLU A 349 -1.59 25.36 -12.94
C GLU A 349 -1.23 25.57 -14.41
N LYS A 350 -1.28 24.48 -15.19
CA LYS A 350 -1.13 24.52 -16.64
C LYS A 350 -2.13 23.55 -17.27
N GLU A 351 -3.02 24.08 -18.12
CA GLU A 351 -4.03 23.27 -18.83
C GLU A 351 -4.89 22.42 -17.88
N GLY A 352 -5.31 22.98 -16.74
CA GLY A 352 -6.09 22.28 -15.72
C GLY A 352 -5.29 21.27 -14.88
N HIS A 353 -3.98 21.14 -15.09
CA HIS A 353 -3.10 20.27 -14.32
C HIS A 353 -2.22 21.08 -13.38
N VAL A 354 -2.23 20.72 -12.09
CA VAL A 354 -1.32 21.30 -11.09
C VAL A 354 0.05 20.65 -11.23
N ILE A 355 1.03 21.44 -11.66
CA ILE A 355 2.44 21.02 -11.77
C ILE A 355 3.15 21.44 -10.49
N HIS A 356 3.53 20.45 -9.68
CA HIS A 356 4.34 20.65 -8.48
C HIS A 356 5.83 20.69 -8.81
N PHE A 357 6.55 21.58 -8.16
CA PHE A 357 8.00 21.70 -8.23
C PHE A 357 8.55 22.22 -6.90
N GLN A 358 9.86 22.36 -6.78
CA GLN A 358 10.51 22.85 -5.57
C GLN A 358 11.31 24.12 -5.85
N ARG A 359 11.30 25.05 -4.89
CA ARG A 359 12.16 26.24 -4.86
C ARG A 359 13.14 26.17 -3.70
N ALA A 360 14.37 26.57 -3.95
CA ALA A 360 15.36 26.74 -2.90
C ALA A 360 15.56 28.22 -2.58
N TYR A 361 15.65 28.50 -1.28
CA TYR A 361 15.89 29.80 -0.71
C TYR A 361 17.14 29.75 0.15
N LEU A 362 18.00 30.76 0.04
CA LEU A 362 19.10 30.94 0.97
C LEU A 362 18.57 31.31 2.36
N THR A 363 19.18 30.75 3.40
CA THR A 363 18.97 31.13 4.80
C THR A 363 20.06 32.09 5.27
N GLU A 364 19.95 32.65 6.48
CA GLU A 364 21.03 33.42 7.10
C GLU A 364 22.34 32.62 7.18
N GLY A 365 22.25 31.33 7.57
CA GLY A 365 23.40 30.43 7.57
C GLY A 365 24.01 30.24 6.18
N GLY A 366 23.19 30.17 5.13
CA GLY A 366 23.70 30.08 3.76
C GLY A 366 24.39 31.35 3.25
N TYR A 367 23.98 32.52 3.74
CA TYR A 367 24.65 33.79 3.44
C TYR A 367 26.05 33.81 4.05
N ALA A 368 26.19 33.31 5.28
CA ALA A 368 27.45 33.25 6.02
C ALA A 368 28.34 32.03 5.66
N ALA A 369 27.78 31.00 5.02
CA ALA A 369 28.44 29.71 4.82
C ALA A 369 29.82 29.83 4.13
N GLU A 370 30.83 29.27 4.79
CA GLU A 370 32.19 29.11 4.30
C GLU A 370 32.41 27.74 3.64
N GLN A 371 33.43 27.65 2.77
CA GLN A 371 33.73 26.41 2.04
C GLN A 371 34.04 25.22 2.97
N GLN A 372 34.71 25.47 4.10
CA GLN A 372 35.05 24.44 5.08
C GLN A 372 33.81 23.82 5.75
N GLU A 373 32.78 24.63 5.98
CA GLU A 373 31.52 24.15 6.56
C GLU A 373 30.75 23.29 5.55
N VAL A 374 30.78 23.66 4.27
CA VAL A 374 30.21 22.87 3.17
C VAL A 374 30.92 21.51 3.06
N ALA A 375 32.25 21.47 3.17
CA ALA A 375 33.04 20.22 3.16
C ALA A 375 32.70 19.29 4.35
N GLY A 376 32.22 19.85 5.46
CA GLY A 376 31.79 19.10 6.64
C GLY A 376 30.44 18.38 6.50
N ILE A 377 29.65 18.71 5.48
CA ILE A 377 28.30 18.16 5.28
C ILE A 377 28.35 16.64 5.05
N ARG A 378 27.44 15.91 5.68
CA ARG A 378 27.28 14.46 5.45
C ARG A 378 26.25 14.17 4.36
N LEU A 379 26.67 13.83 3.16
CA LEU A 379 25.75 13.39 2.13
C LEU A 379 25.27 11.97 2.41
N THR A 380 24.03 11.70 2.00
CA THR A 380 23.51 10.34 2.09
C THR A 380 23.92 9.58 0.84
N GLU A 381 24.55 8.43 1.02
CA GLU A 381 25.04 7.64 -0.11
C GLU A 381 23.86 7.02 -0.85
N HIS A 382 23.78 7.33 -2.13
CA HIS A 382 22.88 6.64 -3.04
C HIS A 382 23.65 5.49 -3.69
N PRO A 383 23.11 4.26 -3.72
CA PRO A 383 23.78 3.17 -4.39
C PRO A 383 24.06 3.58 -5.84
N ALA A 384 25.34 3.53 -6.22
CA ALA A 384 25.79 3.94 -7.54
C ALA A 384 24.95 3.22 -8.61
N PRO A 385 24.47 3.91 -9.65
CA PRO A 385 23.83 3.22 -10.76
C PRO A 385 24.85 2.27 -11.37
N ARG A 386 24.67 0.95 -11.17
CA ARG A 386 25.49 -0.04 -11.86
C ARG A 386 25.31 0.18 -13.36
N LEU A 387 26.38 0.58 -14.04
CA LEU A 387 26.46 0.61 -15.49
C LEU A 387 25.94 -0.73 -16.01
N LYS A 388 24.83 -0.69 -16.77
CA LYS A 388 24.39 -1.89 -17.49
C LYS A 388 25.57 -2.31 -18.36
N PRO A 389 26.07 -3.56 -18.28
CA PRO A 389 27.08 -4.00 -19.21
C PRO A 389 26.53 -3.76 -20.60
N ARG A 390 27.27 -3.00 -21.43
CA ARG A 390 26.92 -2.78 -22.84
C ARG A 390 26.75 -4.17 -23.43
N ARG A 391 25.51 -4.58 -23.71
CA ARG A 391 25.24 -5.78 -24.50
C ARG A 391 25.97 -5.57 -25.81
N LYS A 392 27.10 -6.27 -26.00
CA LYS A 392 27.69 -6.44 -27.32
C LYS A 392 26.58 -7.03 -28.18
N ARG A 393 26.15 -6.31 -29.21
CA ARG A 393 25.28 -6.84 -30.26
C ARG A 393 26.08 -7.90 -31.02
N GLY A 394 26.12 -9.10 -30.46
CA GLY A 394 26.52 -10.30 -31.18
C GLY A 394 25.32 -10.77 -31.99
N HIS A 395 25.45 -10.72 -33.31
CA HIS A 395 24.55 -11.40 -34.22
C HIS A 395 24.72 -12.91 -33.98
N ASP A 396 23.77 -13.54 -33.30
CA ASP A 396 23.74 -14.99 -33.22
C ASP A 396 22.39 -15.51 -33.70
N ARG A 397 22.45 -16.26 -34.80
CA ARG A 397 21.33 -16.95 -35.43
C ARG A 397 21.21 -18.31 -34.74
N GLY A 398 20.25 -18.45 -33.82
CA GLY A 398 20.01 -19.72 -33.14
C GLY A 398 18.57 -19.88 -32.68
N SER A 399 17.81 -20.65 -33.46
CA SER A 399 16.64 -21.48 -33.09
C SER A 399 15.80 -21.09 -31.86
N LYS A 400 14.56 -20.64 -32.11
CA LYS A 400 13.47 -20.59 -31.13
C LYS A 400 13.09 -22.03 -30.72
N ALA A 401 13.54 -22.48 -29.55
CA ALA A 401 12.91 -23.60 -28.86
C ALA A 401 11.73 -23.08 -28.02
N ALA A 402 10.53 -23.53 -28.35
CA ALA A 402 9.31 -23.26 -27.61
C ALA A 402 9.35 -23.97 -26.25
N VAL A 403 9.30 -23.20 -25.16
CA VAL A 403 9.08 -23.73 -23.82
C VAL A 403 7.58 -24.00 -23.68
N VAL A 404 7.21 -25.28 -23.78
CA VAL A 404 5.85 -25.77 -23.51
C VAL A 404 5.63 -25.75 -21.99
N PRO A 405 4.55 -25.12 -21.48
CA PRO A 405 4.22 -25.19 -20.06
C PRO A 405 3.71 -26.58 -19.69
N ARG A 406 4.38 -27.24 -18.75
CA ARG A 406 3.98 -28.52 -18.15
C ARG A 406 2.69 -28.32 -17.35
N LYS A 407 1.58 -28.90 -17.82
CA LYS A 407 0.31 -29.01 -17.07
C LYS A 407 0.52 -29.91 -15.85
N ALA A 408 0.33 -29.37 -14.66
CA ALA A 408 0.10 -30.18 -13.46
C ALA A 408 -1.27 -30.85 -13.58
N GLN A 409 -1.31 -32.17 -13.39
CA GLN A 409 -2.52 -32.97 -13.39
C GLN A 409 -3.43 -32.52 -12.25
N ARG A 410 -4.55 -31.92 -12.62
CA ARG A 410 -5.67 -31.64 -11.72
C ARG A 410 -6.60 -32.86 -11.80
N GLN A 411 -6.94 -33.45 -10.65
CA GLN A 411 -7.96 -34.49 -10.60
C GLN A 411 -9.27 -33.97 -11.19
N PRO A 412 -10.04 -34.80 -11.92
CA PRO A 412 -11.29 -34.37 -12.53
C PRO A 412 -12.31 -34.04 -11.43
N GLN A 413 -12.74 -32.78 -11.37
CA GLN A 413 -13.94 -32.43 -10.61
C GLN A 413 -15.18 -32.87 -11.40
N PRO A 414 -16.22 -33.39 -10.73
CA PRO A 414 -17.45 -33.77 -11.39
C PRO A 414 -18.05 -32.58 -12.15
N SER A 415 -18.47 -32.84 -13.38
CA SER A 415 -19.11 -31.86 -14.25
C SER A 415 -20.39 -31.33 -13.62
N VAL A 416 -20.59 -30.01 -13.68
CA VAL A 416 -21.71 -29.21 -13.12
C VAL A 416 -23.06 -29.50 -13.84
N LYS A 417 -23.28 -30.70 -14.38
CA LYS A 417 -24.48 -31.00 -15.16
C LYS A 417 -25.64 -31.63 -14.38
N ASP A 418 -25.44 -32.04 -13.12
CA ASP A 418 -26.48 -32.69 -12.31
C ASP A 418 -26.70 -31.99 -10.94
N ALA A 419 -26.88 -30.67 -10.94
CA ALA A 419 -27.31 -29.98 -9.71
C ALA A 419 -28.83 -30.06 -9.59
N ALA A 420 -29.34 -30.66 -8.51
CA ALA A 420 -30.78 -30.77 -8.23
C ALA A 420 -31.41 -29.35 -8.21
N PRO A 421 -32.31 -29.01 -9.15
CA PRO A 421 -32.88 -27.66 -9.25
C PRO A 421 -33.61 -27.23 -7.97
N GLU A 422 -34.26 -28.19 -7.30
CA GLU A 422 -35.04 -27.97 -6.09
C GLU A 422 -34.17 -27.59 -4.89
N LEU A 423 -33.00 -28.24 -4.72
CA LEU A 423 -32.04 -27.90 -3.66
C LEU A 423 -31.45 -26.50 -3.87
N ILE A 424 -31.20 -26.09 -5.11
CA ILE A 424 -30.74 -24.72 -5.41
C ILE A 424 -31.82 -23.70 -5.00
N VAL A 425 -33.10 -23.98 -5.28
CA VAL A 425 -34.21 -23.10 -4.89
C VAL A 425 -34.31 -23.02 -3.36
N ALA A 426 -34.25 -24.14 -2.65
CA ALA A 426 -34.30 -24.18 -1.19
C ALA A 426 -33.14 -23.38 -0.55
N LEU A 427 -31.93 -23.57 -1.05
CA LEU A 427 -30.75 -22.82 -0.59
C LEU A 427 -30.83 -21.32 -0.92
N LYS A 428 -31.39 -20.94 -2.06
CA LYS A 428 -31.64 -19.52 -2.40
C LYS A 428 -32.68 -18.88 -1.49
N THR A 429 -33.77 -19.57 -1.20
CA THR A 429 -34.84 -19.11 -0.30
C THR A 429 -34.30 -18.89 1.11
N TRP A 430 -33.57 -19.86 1.65
CA TRP A 430 -32.94 -19.72 2.97
C TRP A 430 -31.92 -18.57 3.00
N ARG A 431 -31.04 -18.47 1.99
CA ARG A 431 -30.07 -17.37 1.89
C ARG A 431 -30.75 -16.00 1.92
N LEU A 432 -31.86 -15.84 1.20
CA LEU A 432 -32.63 -14.59 1.15
C LEU A 432 -33.22 -14.24 2.52
N ALA A 433 -33.79 -15.22 3.22
CA ALA A 433 -34.36 -15.03 4.56
C ALA A 433 -33.27 -14.62 5.57
N GLU A 434 -32.10 -15.27 5.52
CA GLU A 434 -30.98 -14.98 6.41
C GLU A 434 -30.32 -13.62 6.10
N ALA A 435 -30.29 -13.23 4.82
CA ALA A 435 -29.80 -11.93 4.37
C ALA A 435 -30.68 -10.78 4.90
N ARG A 436 -32.01 -10.95 4.81
CA ARG A 436 -32.99 -10.00 5.36
C ARG A 436 -32.87 -9.86 6.88
N LYS A 437 -32.70 -10.98 7.60
CA LYS A 437 -32.51 -10.98 9.06
C LYS A 437 -31.27 -10.20 9.51
N ARG A 438 -30.22 -10.19 8.68
CA ARG A 438 -28.92 -9.57 8.98
C ARG A 438 -28.72 -8.22 8.33
N GLU A 439 -29.70 -7.71 7.58
CA GLU A 439 -29.62 -6.45 6.83
C GLU A 439 -28.37 -6.35 5.93
N ILE A 440 -27.96 -7.48 5.33
CA ILE A 440 -26.83 -7.56 4.40
C ILE A 440 -27.25 -8.18 3.07
N PRO A 441 -26.59 -7.84 1.95
CA PRO A 441 -26.89 -8.47 0.66
C PRO A 441 -26.69 -10.00 0.67
N ALA A 442 -27.57 -10.74 -0.01
CA ALA A 442 -27.60 -12.22 0.01
C ALA A 442 -26.29 -12.87 -0.43
N PHE A 443 -25.61 -12.30 -1.43
CA PHE A 443 -24.32 -12.81 -1.90
C PHE A 443 -23.19 -12.73 -0.86
N ARG A 444 -23.32 -11.87 0.16
CA ARG A 444 -22.36 -11.82 1.28
C ARG A 444 -22.50 -12.99 2.24
N ILE A 445 -23.63 -13.69 2.22
CA ILE A 445 -23.81 -14.97 2.92
C ILE A 445 -23.19 -16.08 2.08
N LEU A 446 -23.66 -16.26 0.84
CA LEU A 446 -23.20 -17.27 -0.11
C LEU A 446 -23.35 -16.78 -1.54
N SER A 447 -22.34 -16.94 -2.38
CA SER A 447 -22.46 -16.64 -3.82
C SER A 447 -23.24 -17.72 -4.57
N ASP A 448 -23.88 -17.36 -5.70
CA ASP A 448 -24.61 -18.29 -6.57
C ASP A 448 -23.73 -19.44 -7.12
N ARG A 449 -22.41 -19.20 -7.23
CA ARG A 449 -21.45 -20.25 -7.57
C ARG A 449 -21.34 -21.28 -6.45
N VAL A 450 -21.32 -20.84 -5.19
CA VAL A 450 -21.19 -21.72 -4.03
C VAL A 450 -22.48 -22.49 -3.78
N LEU A 451 -23.66 -21.87 -3.94
CA LEU A 451 -24.95 -22.58 -3.86
C LEU A 451 -25.03 -23.74 -4.86
N ARG A 452 -24.61 -23.51 -6.12
CA ARG A 452 -24.54 -24.56 -7.15
C ARG A 452 -23.50 -25.62 -6.82
N ALA A 453 -22.36 -25.24 -6.23
CA ALA A 453 -21.34 -26.20 -5.81
C ALA A 453 -21.84 -27.09 -4.66
N ILE A 454 -22.57 -26.53 -3.68
CA ILE A 454 -23.19 -27.29 -2.58
C ILE A 454 -24.27 -28.22 -3.14
N ALA A 455 -25.14 -27.73 -4.02
CA ALA A 455 -26.21 -28.53 -4.61
C ALA A 455 -25.69 -29.69 -5.49
N ALA A 456 -24.52 -29.50 -6.14
CA ALA A 456 -23.85 -30.55 -6.91
C ALA A 456 -23.11 -31.55 -6.02
N ALA A 457 -22.55 -31.10 -4.89
CA ALA A 457 -21.76 -31.94 -3.99
C ALA A 457 -22.60 -32.73 -2.97
N LYS A 458 -23.81 -32.26 -2.63
CA LYS A 458 -24.73 -32.86 -1.64
C LYS A 458 -24.03 -33.33 -0.35
N PRO A 459 -23.38 -32.43 0.40
CA PRO A 459 -22.60 -32.81 1.59
C PRO A 459 -23.49 -33.33 2.72
N GLU A 460 -23.09 -34.44 3.36
CA GLU A 460 -23.88 -35.08 4.43
C GLU A 460 -23.41 -34.66 5.83
N ASN A 461 -22.17 -34.20 5.94
CA ASN A 461 -21.52 -33.77 7.17
C ASN A 461 -20.64 -32.51 6.95
N GLU A 462 -20.08 -32.00 8.05
CA GLU A 462 -19.27 -30.78 8.05
C GLU A 462 -17.97 -30.92 7.23
N GLU A 463 -17.35 -32.11 7.23
CA GLU A 463 -16.13 -32.40 6.47
C GLU A 463 -16.40 -32.35 4.96
N ASP A 464 -17.51 -32.94 4.50
CA ASP A 464 -17.94 -32.89 3.10
C ASP A 464 -18.24 -31.46 2.65
N LEU A 465 -18.85 -30.67 3.53
CA LEU A 465 -19.18 -29.28 3.25
C LEU A 465 -17.92 -28.41 3.06
N LEU A 466 -16.83 -28.70 3.79
CA LEU A 466 -15.54 -28.01 3.67
C LEU A 466 -14.78 -28.35 2.37
N VAL A 467 -15.08 -29.50 1.75
CA VAL A 467 -14.49 -29.90 0.46
C VAL A 467 -15.13 -29.14 -0.71
N VAL A 468 -16.32 -28.55 -0.52
CA VAL A 468 -17.04 -27.80 -1.57
C VAL A 468 -16.31 -26.51 -1.92
N SER A 469 -15.94 -26.36 -3.19
CA SER A 469 -15.21 -25.20 -3.71
C SER A 469 -15.94 -23.88 -3.40
N GLY A 470 -15.38 -23.07 -2.50
CA GLY A 470 -15.89 -21.75 -2.12
C GLY A 470 -16.69 -21.76 -0.81
N VAL A 471 -16.84 -22.92 -0.17
CA VAL A 471 -17.20 -23.03 1.24
C VAL A 471 -15.92 -23.02 2.07
N GLY A 472 -15.85 -22.14 3.05
CA GLY A 472 -14.70 -22.01 3.94
C GLY A 472 -15.09 -22.22 5.40
N PRO A 473 -14.13 -22.43 6.32
CA PRO A 473 -14.40 -22.80 7.71
C PRO A 473 -15.30 -21.80 8.48
N ILE A 474 -15.23 -20.51 8.13
CA ILE A 474 -16.08 -19.48 8.74
C ILE A 474 -17.54 -19.68 8.34
N LEU A 475 -17.78 -19.99 7.06
CA LEU A 475 -19.12 -20.22 6.54
C LEU A 475 -19.71 -21.49 7.14
N THR A 476 -18.92 -22.55 7.19
CA THR A 476 -19.26 -23.82 7.84
C THR A 476 -19.60 -23.63 9.31
N ARG A 477 -18.79 -22.87 10.07
CA ARG A 477 -19.07 -22.60 11.48
C ARG A 477 -20.35 -21.79 11.72
N VAL A 478 -20.66 -20.84 10.84
CA VAL A 478 -21.77 -19.89 11.05
C VAL A 478 -23.10 -20.42 10.48
N PHE A 479 -23.03 -21.22 9.42
CA PHE A 479 -24.20 -21.65 8.65
C PHE A 479 -24.23 -23.15 8.33
N GLY A 480 -23.18 -23.90 8.66
CA GLY A 480 -23.01 -25.30 8.28
C GLY A 480 -24.16 -26.18 8.73
N ASP A 481 -24.57 -26.08 9.99
CA ASP A 481 -25.70 -26.84 10.52
C ASP A 481 -26.98 -26.60 9.70
N LYS A 482 -27.26 -25.34 9.38
CA LYS A 482 -28.48 -24.98 8.65
C LYS A 482 -28.43 -25.39 7.18
N ILE A 483 -27.25 -25.31 6.56
CA ILE A 483 -27.04 -25.77 5.18
C ILE A 483 -27.19 -27.30 5.10
N LEU A 484 -26.61 -28.04 6.05
CA LEU A 484 -26.70 -29.50 6.12
C LEU A 484 -28.13 -29.96 6.40
N GLU A 485 -28.89 -29.23 7.21
CA GLU A 485 -30.33 -29.47 7.43
C GLU A 485 -31.11 -29.33 6.11
N ILE A 486 -30.91 -28.25 5.36
CA ILE A 486 -31.57 -28.01 4.05
C ILE A 486 -31.19 -29.09 3.03
N VAL A 487 -29.92 -29.51 3.01
CA VAL A 487 -29.45 -30.59 2.11
C VAL A 487 -30.11 -31.93 2.48
N LYS A 488 -30.27 -32.24 3.77
CA LYS A 488 -30.95 -33.45 4.25
C LYS A 488 -32.45 -33.44 3.97
N GLU A 489 -33.12 -32.31 4.18
CA GLU A 489 -34.55 -32.14 3.90
C GLU A 489 -34.85 -32.29 2.40
N SER A 490 -33.99 -31.75 1.54
CA SER A 490 -34.12 -31.89 0.08
C SER A 490 -33.74 -33.29 -0.45
N ALA A 491 -33.11 -34.13 0.36
CA ALA A 491 -32.80 -35.53 0.02
C ALA A 491 -33.90 -36.51 0.45
N ALA A 492 -34.88 -36.04 1.26
CA ALA A 492 -35.99 -36.84 1.77
C ALA A 492 -37.26 -36.79 0.89
N TYR A 493 -37.20 -36.08 -0.24
CA TYR A 493 -38.28 -35.91 -1.22
C TYR A 493 -38.03 -36.67 -2.52
#